data_AF-A0AA40AHD1-F1
#
_entry.id   AF-A0AA40AHD1-F1
#
_cell.length_a   1.000
_cell.length_b   1.000
_cell.length_c   1.000
_cell.angle_alpha   90.00
_cell.angle_beta   90.00
_cell.angle_gamma   90.00
#
_symmetry.space_group_name_H-M   'P 1'
#
loop_
_entity.id
_entity.type
_entity.pdbx_description
1 polymer ?
#
loop_
_entity_poly.entity_id
_entity_poly.type
_entity_poly.pdbx_seq_one_letter_code
_entity_poly.pdbx_strand_id
1 'polypeptide(L)'
;MPTYLCHGFRWQRRSIRVYVVVQNLDDASPEWIIPGKSSQCILESFYNLFDFLPYCSPSNRGNPSSSIDSDDESYIFQATGASGGRSRSQSVAAQSQRSRDEDFKAQDWSVVKVLEEYDPLNLEEVSRPYAYVADYVVRVDLSVSIAEEMRRYEEQARADHNPPMTGHASDETGGRRKTNKRPGWFEKLRDQLQRGEEIRWYVVVNGDEVRDWPNEPER
;
A
#
# COMPACT_ATOMS: atom_id res chain seq x y z
N MET A 1 -8.85 -6.89 -13.29
CA MET A 1 -8.52 -5.80 -12.35
C MET A 1 -7.76 -6.43 -11.20
N PRO A 2 -6.66 -5.83 -10.71
CA PRO A 2 -6.00 -6.28 -9.49
C PRO A 2 -7.01 -6.53 -8.38
N THR A 3 -6.89 -7.70 -7.76
CA THR A 3 -7.72 -8.08 -6.62
C THR A 3 -6.77 -8.42 -5.49
N TYR A 4 -7.04 -7.89 -4.31
CA TYR A 4 -6.22 -8.07 -3.14
C TYR A 4 -7.07 -8.69 -2.03
N LEU A 5 -6.51 -9.70 -1.36
CA LEU A 5 -6.98 -10.14 -0.07
C LEU A 5 -6.24 -9.33 0.97
N CYS A 6 -6.97 -8.65 1.86
CA CYS A 6 -6.36 -7.93 2.97
C CYS A 6 -7.01 -8.26 4.31
N HIS A 7 -6.18 -8.29 5.35
CA HIS A 7 -6.60 -8.30 6.73
C HIS A 7 -6.40 -6.90 7.28
N GLY A 8 -7.48 -6.26 7.71
CA GLY A 8 -7.47 -4.83 7.94
C GLY A 8 -8.77 -4.30 8.47
N PHE A 9 -8.92 -2.97 8.46
CA PHE A 9 -10.17 -2.28 8.80
C PHE A 9 -10.48 -1.19 7.77
N ARG A 10 -11.74 -0.77 7.73
CA ARG A 10 -12.17 0.31 6.83
C ARG A 10 -11.80 1.67 7.42
N TRP A 11 -11.17 2.52 6.63
CA TRP A 11 -10.89 3.90 6.98
C TRP A 11 -11.81 4.81 6.17
N GLN A 12 -12.74 5.48 6.86
CA GLN A 12 -13.78 6.26 6.18
C GLN A 12 -13.16 7.44 5.42
N ARG A 13 -13.66 7.72 4.21
CA ARG A 13 -13.15 8.81 3.37
C ARG A 13 -13.16 10.16 4.09
N ARG A 14 -14.20 10.41 4.88
CA ARG A 14 -14.29 11.62 5.73
C ARG A 14 -13.14 11.70 6.74
N SER A 15 -12.80 10.58 7.38
CA SER A 15 -11.68 10.50 8.32
C SER A 15 -10.34 10.68 7.61
N ILE A 16 -10.17 10.10 6.42
CA ILE A 16 -8.96 10.27 5.58
C ILE A 16 -8.75 11.74 5.24
N ARG A 17 -9.79 12.42 4.73
CA ARG A 17 -9.73 13.85 4.41
C ARG A 17 -9.33 14.70 5.63
N VAL A 18 -9.94 14.44 6.78
CA VAL A 18 -9.59 15.14 8.03
C VAL A 18 -8.15 14.85 8.43
N TYR A 19 -7.70 13.59 8.32
CA TYR A 19 -6.34 13.20 8.65
C TYR A 19 -5.30 13.93 7.79
N VAL A 20 -5.48 13.91 6.46
CA VAL A 20 -4.59 14.60 5.51
C VAL A 20 -4.47 16.09 5.84
N VAL A 21 -5.58 16.75 6.16
CA VAL A 21 -5.59 18.18 6.51
C VAL A 21 -4.95 18.44 7.87
N VAL A 22 -5.30 17.68 8.91
CA VAL A 22 -4.79 17.89 10.27
C VAL A 22 -3.30 17.62 10.37
N GLN A 23 -2.79 16.63 9.61
CA GLN A 23 -1.38 16.28 9.60
C GLN A 23 -0.57 17.06 8.53
N ASN A 24 -1.20 17.99 7.80
CA ASN A 24 -0.59 18.78 6.73
C ASN A 24 0.17 17.94 5.70
N LEU A 25 -0.52 16.94 5.13
CA LEU A 25 0.06 16.02 4.14
C LEU A 25 -0.19 16.52 2.72
N ASP A 26 0.62 17.48 2.27
CA ASP A 26 0.44 18.14 0.96
C ASP A 26 0.57 17.19 -0.24
N ASP A 27 1.40 16.14 -0.12
CA ASP A 27 1.61 15.12 -1.18
C ASP A 27 0.56 13.98 -1.14
N ALA A 28 -0.36 13.99 -0.17
CA ALA A 28 -1.38 12.97 -0.02
C ALA A 28 -2.73 13.40 -0.62
N SER A 29 -3.22 12.67 -1.62
CA SER A 29 -4.59 12.82 -2.09
C SER A 29 -5.53 11.99 -1.21
N PRO A 30 -6.51 12.59 -0.52
CA PRO A 30 -7.45 11.84 0.30
C PRO A 30 -8.43 11.00 -0.52
N GLU A 31 -8.59 11.29 -1.83
CA GLU A 31 -9.43 10.53 -2.75
C GLU A 31 -8.67 9.41 -3.47
N TRP A 32 -7.34 9.38 -3.33
CA TRP A 32 -6.51 8.45 -4.07
C TRP A 32 -5.24 8.11 -3.27
N ILE A 33 -5.36 7.14 -2.36
CA ILE A 33 -4.32 6.92 -1.34
C ILE A 33 -3.27 5.87 -1.71
N ILE A 34 -3.51 5.05 -2.74
CA ILE A 34 -2.58 4.00 -3.19
C ILE A 34 -1.32 4.53 -3.89
N PRO A 35 -1.39 5.52 -4.82
CA PRO A 35 -0.25 5.96 -5.62
C PRO A 35 1.00 6.23 -4.77
N GLY A 36 2.18 5.93 -5.32
CA GLY A 36 3.44 5.91 -4.57
C GLY A 36 3.68 7.13 -3.67
N LYS A 37 3.41 8.35 -4.15
CA LYS A 37 3.60 9.59 -3.35
C LYS A 37 2.63 9.71 -2.18
N SER A 38 1.34 9.48 -2.45
CA SER A 38 0.30 9.62 -1.42
C SER A 38 0.39 8.51 -0.37
N SER A 39 0.62 7.26 -0.80
CA SER A 39 0.79 6.16 0.14
C SER A 39 2.05 6.33 0.99
N GLN A 40 3.17 6.75 0.40
CA GLN A 40 4.39 7.04 1.14
C GLN A 40 4.17 8.14 2.19
N CYS A 41 3.56 9.28 1.80
CA CYS A 41 3.33 10.41 2.71
C CYS A 41 2.44 10.01 3.90
N ILE A 42 1.38 9.24 3.66
CA ILE A 42 0.48 8.74 4.71
C ILE A 42 1.22 7.76 5.64
N LEU A 43 1.96 6.81 5.08
CA LEU A 43 2.66 5.80 5.88
C LEU A 43 3.79 6.41 6.69
N GLU A 44 4.58 7.34 6.15
CA GLU A 44 5.59 8.09 6.90
C GLU A 44 4.96 8.86 8.06
N SER A 45 3.80 9.49 7.84
CA SER A 45 3.02 10.13 8.90
C SER A 45 2.62 9.14 10.01
N PHE A 46 2.20 7.91 9.67
CA PHE A 46 1.91 6.88 10.67
C PHE A 46 3.11 6.56 11.55
N TYR A 47 4.30 6.36 10.97
CA TYR A 47 5.51 6.05 11.76
C TYR A 47 6.00 7.23 12.59
N ASN A 48 5.71 8.47 12.17
CA ASN A 48 6.04 9.66 12.94
C ASN A 48 5.10 9.87 14.14
N LEU A 49 3.82 9.49 14.01
CA LEU A 49 2.79 9.75 15.03
C LEU A 49 2.56 8.57 15.98
N PHE A 50 2.80 7.34 15.53
CA PHE A 50 2.44 6.12 16.26
C PHE A 50 3.69 5.31 16.63
N ASP A 51 4.18 5.53 17.86
CA ASP A 51 5.40 4.91 18.41
C ASP A 51 5.30 3.39 18.64
N PHE A 52 4.09 2.85 18.65
CA PHE A 52 3.82 1.43 18.86
C PHE A 52 3.92 0.59 17.59
N LEU A 53 4.10 1.21 16.42
CA LEU A 53 4.25 0.49 15.16
C LEU A 53 5.59 -0.27 15.13
N PRO A 54 5.62 -1.52 14.64
CA PRO A 54 6.87 -2.25 14.44
C PRO A 54 7.82 -1.46 13.56
N TYR A 55 9.08 -1.30 14.01
CA TYR A 55 10.09 -0.58 13.22
C TYR A 55 10.27 -1.26 11.87
N CYS A 56 10.22 -0.48 10.81
CA CYS A 56 10.60 -0.94 9.49
C CYS A 56 11.71 -0.04 8.97
N SER A 57 12.88 -0.63 8.71
CA SER A 57 14.00 0.11 8.13
C SER A 57 13.66 0.42 6.67
N PRO A 58 13.73 1.68 6.20
CA PRO A 58 13.62 2.01 4.77
C PRO A 58 14.80 1.48 3.92
N SER A 59 15.63 0.58 4.46
CA SER A 59 16.95 0.18 3.95
C SER A 59 16.95 -0.96 2.94
N ASN A 60 15.82 -1.28 2.29
CA ASN A 60 15.86 -2.11 1.09
C ASN A 60 15.87 -1.29 -0.21
N ARG A 61 16.28 -0.01 -0.15
CA ARG A 61 16.96 0.62 -1.27
C ARG A 61 18.33 -0.05 -1.37
N GLY A 62 18.44 -1.08 -2.21
CA GLY A 62 19.69 -1.79 -2.42
C GLY A 62 20.85 -0.82 -2.57
N ASN A 63 21.79 -0.85 -1.62
CA ASN A 63 23.08 -0.19 -1.74
C ASN A 63 23.78 -0.80 -2.97
N PRO A 64 24.03 -0.06 -4.07
CA PRO A 64 25.19 -0.38 -4.88
C PRO A 64 26.39 0.07 -4.05
N SER A 65 27.12 -0.89 -3.50
CA SER A 65 28.39 -0.64 -2.84
C SER A 65 29.32 0.15 -3.78
N SER A 66 29.70 1.33 -3.32
CA SER A 66 30.99 2.01 -3.54
C SER A 66 31.47 2.27 -4.98
N SER A 67 31.49 3.55 -5.35
CA SER A 67 32.76 4.26 -5.52
C SER A 67 32.51 5.77 -5.50
N ILE A 68 33.04 6.41 -4.47
CA ILE A 68 33.43 7.82 -4.52
C ILE A 68 34.47 7.93 -5.64
N ASP A 69 34.18 8.73 -6.66
CA ASP A 69 35.20 9.51 -7.34
C ASP A 69 34.58 10.88 -7.61
N SER A 70 35.19 11.90 -7.02
CA SER A 70 34.90 13.31 -7.28
C SER A 70 35.61 13.75 -8.55
N ASP A 71 35.03 14.77 -9.17
CA ASP A 71 35.63 15.71 -10.12
C ASP A 71 35.83 15.19 -11.57
N ASP A 72 35.00 15.68 -12.50
CA ASP A 72 35.43 16.69 -13.48
C ASP A 72 34.28 17.16 -14.38
N GLU A 73 34.19 18.47 -14.54
CA GLU A 73 33.38 19.19 -15.52
C GLU A 73 33.91 18.95 -16.93
N SER A 74 33.13 18.36 -17.85
CA SER A 74 33.28 18.68 -19.27
C SER A 74 32.02 18.41 -20.09
N TYR A 75 31.48 19.51 -20.63
CA TYR A 75 30.62 19.52 -21.81
C TYR A 75 31.32 18.84 -22.99
N ILE A 76 30.82 17.70 -23.46
CA ILE A 76 31.09 17.23 -24.83
C ILE A 76 29.81 16.80 -25.53
N PHE A 77 29.45 17.62 -26.51
CA PHE A 77 28.59 17.36 -27.64
C PHE A 77 29.21 16.28 -28.52
N GLN A 78 28.49 15.21 -28.87
CA GLN A 78 28.85 14.44 -30.08
C GLN A 78 27.66 13.73 -30.72
N ALA A 79 27.41 14.16 -31.95
CA ALA A 79 26.53 13.56 -32.92
C ALA A 79 27.05 12.19 -33.42
N THR A 80 26.20 11.57 -34.25
CA THR A 80 26.30 10.27 -34.99
C THR A 80 25.52 9.16 -34.29
N GLY A 81 24.68 8.35 -34.92
CA GLY A 81 24.40 8.14 -36.33
C GLY A 81 23.87 6.71 -36.47
N ALA A 82 22.61 6.58 -36.88
CA ALA A 82 21.98 5.43 -37.54
C ALA A 82 21.94 4.02 -36.88
N SER A 83 20.70 3.53 -36.81
CA SER A 83 20.22 2.17 -37.13
C SER A 83 20.28 1.09 -36.04
N GLY A 84 19.08 0.69 -35.59
CA GLY A 84 18.88 -0.46 -34.73
C GLY A 84 17.46 -0.55 -34.16
N GLY A 85 16.45 -0.39 -35.03
CA GLY A 85 15.04 -0.50 -34.64
C GLY A 85 14.74 -1.89 -34.06
N ARG A 86 14.51 -1.95 -32.75
CA ARG A 86 13.77 -3.03 -32.10
C ARG A 86 12.51 -2.43 -31.51
N SER A 87 11.46 -2.40 -32.33
CA SER A 87 10.09 -2.12 -31.89
C SER A 87 9.71 -3.11 -30.80
N ARG A 88 9.79 -2.65 -29.55
CA ARG A 88 9.24 -3.36 -28.40
C ARG A 88 7.82 -2.84 -28.24
N SER A 89 6.90 -3.38 -29.04
CA SER A 89 5.46 -3.19 -28.89
C SER A 89 5.01 -3.89 -27.61
N GLN A 90 5.40 -3.36 -26.45
CA GLN A 90 4.71 -3.72 -25.22
C GLN A 90 3.30 -3.15 -25.35
N SER A 91 2.30 -4.02 -25.20
CA SER A 91 0.93 -3.57 -25.14
C SER A 91 0.79 -2.60 -23.97
N VAL A 92 0.05 -1.51 -24.18
CA VAL A 92 -0.32 -0.54 -23.13
C VAL A 92 -0.90 -1.24 -21.89
N ALA A 93 -1.60 -2.36 -22.07
CA ALA A 93 -2.10 -3.21 -20.99
C ALA A 93 -0.99 -3.81 -20.11
N ALA A 94 0.12 -4.27 -20.71
CA ALA A 94 1.25 -4.84 -19.96
C ALA A 94 2.08 -3.77 -19.23
N GLN A 95 2.15 -2.54 -19.76
CA GLN A 95 2.77 -1.40 -19.07
C GLN A 95 1.93 -0.95 -17.86
N SER A 96 0.62 -0.82 -18.05
CA SER A 96 -0.34 -0.52 -16.98
C SER A 96 -0.34 -1.59 -15.88
N GLN A 97 -0.19 -2.87 -16.22
CA GLN A 97 -0.07 -3.94 -15.21
C GLN A 97 1.21 -3.84 -14.38
N ARG A 98 2.34 -3.44 -14.99
CA ARG A 98 3.61 -3.29 -14.28
C ARG A 98 3.62 -2.10 -13.33
N SER A 99 3.08 -0.95 -13.76
CA SER A 99 2.99 0.23 -12.89
C SER A 99 2.11 -0.01 -11.66
N ARG A 100 1.02 -0.78 -11.82
CA ARG A 100 0.14 -1.20 -10.71
C ARG A 100 0.85 -2.00 -9.63
N ASP A 101 1.72 -2.94 -10.02
CA ASP A 101 2.50 -3.72 -9.06
C ASP A 101 3.58 -2.85 -8.39
N GLU A 102 4.11 -1.85 -9.08
CA GLU A 102 5.11 -0.93 -8.54
C GLU A 102 4.53 0.03 -7.49
N ASP A 103 3.33 0.57 -7.71
CA ASP A 103 2.65 1.44 -6.72
C ASP A 103 2.36 0.71 -5.41
N PHE A 104 1.92 -0.55 -5.47
CA PHE A 104 1.71 -1.33 -4.27
C PHE A 104 3.03 -1.76 -3.62
N LYS A 105 4.04 -2.17 -4.41
CA LYS A 105 5.39 -2.48 -3.92
C LYS A 105 6.07 -1.28 -3.26
N ALA A 106 5.70 -0.05 -3.61
CA ALA A 106 6.19 1.15 -2.94
C ALA A 106 5.87 1.16 -1.43
N GLN A 107 4.90 0.36 -0.98
CA GLN A 107 4.54 0.22 0.43
C GLN A 107 5.31 -0.91 1.13
N ASP A 108 6.11 -1.73 0.43
CA ASP A 108 6.81 -2.93 0.98
C ASP A 108 7.67 -2.66 2.20
N TRP A 109 8.17 -1.43 2.34
CA TRP A 109 8.93 -0.99 3.50
C TRP A 109 8.09 -0.85 4.77
N SER A 110 6.76 -0.80 4.70
CA SER A 110 5.88 -0.68 5.87
C SER A 110 5.13 -1.98 6.14
N VAL A 111 4.96 -2.32 7.43
CA VAL A 111 4.02 -3.37 7.85
C VAL A 111 2.56 -2.95 7.69
N VAL A 112 2.28 -1.65 7.61
CA VAL A 112 0.95 -1.12 7.33
C VAL A 112 0.84 -0.89 5.83
N LYS A 113 -0.27 -1.33 5.25
CA LYS A 113 -0.62 -1.10 3.85
C LYS A 113 -1.90 -0.28 3.78
N VAL A 114 -1.98 0.56 2.75
CA VAL A 114 -3.19 1.27 2.38
C VAL A 114 -3.69 0.77 1.03
N LEU A 115 -4.99 0.51 0.99
CA LEU A 115 -5.69 -0.02 -0.17
C LEU A 115 -6.98 0.75 -0.40
N GLU A 116 -7.46 0.74 -1.63
CA GLU A 116 -8.66 1.42 -2.08
C GLU A 116 -9.31 0.56 -3.16
N GLU A 117 -10.64 0.51 -3.13
CA GLU A 117 -11.40 -0.10 -4.20
C GLU A 117 -11.71 0.96 -5.26
N TYR A 118 -11.54 0.59 -6.53
CA TYR A 118 -11.87 1.44 -7.65
C TYR A 118 -12.45 0.59 -8.78
N ASP A 119 -13.57 1.02 -9.35
CA ASP A 119 -14.20 0.38 -10.49
C ASP A 119 -14.34 1.40 -11.63
N PRO A 120 -13.55 1.32 -12.72
CA PRO A 120 -13.59 2.26 -13.82
C PRO A 120 -14.91 2.20 -14.60
N LEU A 121 -15.69 1.12 -14.44
CA LEU A 121 -17.01 0.99 -15.07
C LEU A 121 -18.08 1.74 -14.28
N ASN A 122 -17.81 2.05 -13.01
CA ASN A 122 -18.70 2.83 -12.17
C ASN A 122 -18.38 4.32 -12.30
N LEU A 123 -19.17 5.03 -13.11
CA LEU A 123 -19.00 6.47 -13.34
C LEU A 123 -19.78 7.35 -12.34
N GLU A 124 -20.51 6.75 -11.38
CA GLU A 124 -21.32 7.50 -10.41
C GLU A 124 -20.50 8.01 -9.22
N GLU A 125 -19.43 7.30 -8.87
CA GLU A 125 -18.61 7.59 -7.69
C GLU A 125 -17.15 7.81 -8.10
N VAL A 126 -16.59 8.96 -7.71
CA VAL A 126 -15.17 9.28 -7.96
C VAL A 126 -14.25 8.46 -7.04
N SER A 127 -14.70 8.18 -5.82
CA SER A 127 -13.99 7.38 -4.83
C SER A 127 -14.99 6.62 -3.97
N ARG A 128 -14.57 5.47 -3.43
CA ARG A 128 -15.38 4.70 -2.50
C ARG A 128 -15.50 5.40 -1.15
N PRO A 129 -16.60 5.17 -0.41
CA PRO A 129 -16.86 5.81 0.88
C PRO A 129 -15.83 5.47 1.97
N TYR A 130 -15.05 4.40 1.75
CA TYR A 130 -13.95 4.00 2.61
C TYR A 130 -12.78 3.50 1.76
N ALA A 131 -11.60 3.61 2.34
CA ALA A 131 -10.42 2.87 1.94
C ALA A 131 -10.12 1.82 3.02
N TYR A 132 -9.03 1.08 2.88
CA TYR A 132 -8.63 0.02 3.80
C TYR A 132 -7.22 0.28 4.31
N VAL A 133 -7.05 0.14 5.61
CA VAL A 133 -5.75 0.07 6.27
C VAL A 133 -5.58 -1.38 6.71
N ALA A 134 -4.46 -1.99 6.34
CA ALA A 134 -4.23 -3.41 6.51
C ALA A 134 -2.85 -3.68 7.09
N ASP A 135 -2.72 -4.72 7.91
CA ASP A 135 -1.43 -5.26 8.36
C ASP A 135 -0.94 -6.40 7.47
N TYR A 136 -1.85 -6.99 6.68
CA TYR A 136 -1.53 -8.03 5.71
C TYR A 136 -2.30 -7.85 4.42
N VAL A 137 -1.58 -7.94 3.30
CA VAL A 137 -2.16 -7.83 1.95
C VAL A 137 -1.45 -8.79 1.01
N VAL A 138 -2.23 -9.53 0.24
CA VAL A 138 -1.76 -10.40 -0.83
C VAL A 138 -2.56 -10.16 -2.10
N ARG A 139 -1.88 -10.06 -3.23
CA ARG A 139 -2.55 -10.04 -4.53
C ARG A 139 -3.11 -11.43 -4.84
N VAL A 140 -4.39 -11.48 -5.17
CA VAL A 140 -5.10 -12.71 -5.52
C VAL A 140 -5.16 -12.80 -7.04
N ASP A 141 -4.39 -13.72 -7.60
CA ASP A 141 -4.52 -14.15 -8.99
C ASP A 141 -5.40 -15.43 -9.07
N LEU A 142 -5.73 -15.88 -10.28
CA LEU A 142 -6.72 -16.95 -10.53
C LEU A 142 -6.42 -18.31 -9.85
N SER A 143 -5.19 -18.54 -9.38
CA SER A 143 -4.75 -19.81 -8.78
C SER A 143 -4.51 -19.75 -7.27
N VAL A 144 -4.79 -18.62 -6.61
CA VAL A 144 -4.50 -18.45 -5.18
C VAL A 144 -5.62 -19.05 -4.32
N SER A 145 -5.24 -19.86 -3.33
CA SER A 145 -6.18 -20.35 -2.31
C SER A 145 -6.29 -19.34 -1.17
N ILE A 146 -7.46 -18.70 -1.05
CA ILE A 146 -7.73 -17.70 0.00
C ILE A 146 -7.57 -18.31 1.40
N ALA A 147 -8.06 -19.54 1.61
CA ALA A 147 -7.97 -20.23 2.89
C ALA A 147 -6.51 -20.49 3.31
N GLU A 148 -5.65 -20.78 2.34
CA GLU A 148 -4.22 -21.00 2.60
C GLU A 148 -3.51 -19.70 2.98
N GLU A 149 -3.81 -18.59 2.29
CA GLU A 149 -3.26 -17.27 2.65
C GLU A 149 -3.75 -16.80 4.04
N MET A 150 -5.02 -17.05 4.38
CA MET A 150 -5.55 -16.77 5.72
C MET A 150 -4.81 -17.56 6.81
N ARG A 151 -4.62 -18.87 6.58
CA ARG A 151 -3.87 -19.75 7.50
C ARG A 151 -2.42 -19.31 7.66
N ARG A 152 -1.77 -18.94 6.56
CA ARG A 152 -0.39 -18.43 6.56
C ARG A 152 -0.26 -17.17 7.40
N TYR A 153 -1.20 -16.24 7.27
CA TYR A 153 -1.25 -15.04 8.09
C TYR A 153 -1.43 -15.39 9.59
N GLU A 154 -2.36 -16.30 9.92
CA GLU A 154 -2.59 -16.71 11.31
C GLU A 154 -1.36 -17.36 11.95
N GLU A 155 -0.65 -18.21 11.21
CA GLU A 155 0.60 -18.83 11.65
C GLU A 155 1.69 -17.78 11.89
N GLN A 156 1.84 -16.83 10.97
CA GLN A 156 2.80 -15.73 11.08
C GLN A 156 2.49 -14.84 12.28
N ALA A 157 1.23 -14.43 12.43
CA ALA A 157 0.77 -13.61 13.56
C ALA A 157 0.94 -14.34 14.90
N ARG A 158 0.80 -15.66 14.93
CA ARG A 158 1.03 -16.47 16.15
C ARG A 158 2.51 -16.62 16.50
N ALA A 159 3.37 -16.68 15.48
CA ALA A 159 4.82 -16.83 15.66
C ALA A 159 5.53 -15.51 16.01
N ASP A 160 4.92 -14.37 15.68
CA ASP A 160 5.49 -13.05 15.95
C ASP A 160 5.57 -12.74 17.46
N HIS A 161 6.68 -12.15 17.88
CA HIS A 161 6.87 -11.68 19.25
C HIS A 161 5.99 -10.47 19.58
N ASN A 162 5.65 -9.65 18.58
CA ASN A 162 4.77 -8.50 18.72
C ASN A 162 3.59 -8.58 17.73
N PRO A 163 2.58 -9.40 18.02
CA PRO A 163 1.51 -9.70 17.06
C PRO A 163 0.64 -8.47 16.75
N PRO A 164 0.11 -8.37 15.51
CA PRO A 164 -0.76 -7.26 15.09
C PRO A 164 -2.06 -7.19 15.89
N MET A 165 -2.63 -8.34 16.23
CA MET A 165 -3.84 -8.45 17.06
C MET A 165 -3.61 -9.28 18.32
N THR A 166 -4.37 -8.95 19.36
CA THR A 166 -4.48 -9.82 20.53
C THR A 166 -5.34 -11.04 20.24
N GLY A 167 -4.70 -12.12 19.80
CA GLY A 167 -5.23 -13.49 19.89
C GLY A 167 -6.74 -13.63 19.70
N HIS A 168 -7.26 -13.25 18.54
CA HIS A 168 -8.51 -13.77 18.03
C HIS A 168 -8.21 -15.13 17.42
N ALA A 169 -8.01 -16.14 18.27
CA ALA A 169 -8.42 -17.48 17.85
C ALA A 169 -9.95 -17.40 17.80
N SER A 170 -10.52 -17.31 16.59
CA SER A 170 -11.94 -17.41 16.36
C SER A 170 -12.42 -18.79 16.82
N ASP A 171 -12.72 -18.91 18.11
CA ASP A 171 -13.53 -19.99 18.61
C ASP A 171 -14.95 -19.67 18.12
N GLU A 172 -15.52 -20.50 17.24
CA GLU A 172 -16.86 -20.36 16.62
C GLU A 172 -18.02 -20.44 17.64
N THR A 173 -17.77 -20.14 18.91
CA THR A 173 -18.73 -20.24 20.01
C THR A 173 -18.78 -18.93 20.78
N GLY A 174 -19.36 -17.89 20.17
CA GLY A 174 -20.16 -16.81 20.79
C GLY A 174 -19.76 -16.16 22.13
N GLY A 175 -18.53 -16.37 22.62
CA GLY A 175 -18.12 -16.05 23.98
C GLY A 175 -17.11 -14.92 23.97
N ARG A 176 -17.59 -13.69 24.17
CA ARG A 176 -16.76 -12.50 24.34
C ARG A 176 -15.98 -12.59 25.67
N ARG A 177 -14.94 -13.43 25.73
CA ARG A 177 -13.99 -13.44 26.84
C ARG A 177 -13.15 -12.17 26.74
N LYS A 178 -13.42 -11.20 27.60
CA LYS A 178 -12.50 -10.09 27.87
C LYS A 178 -11.23 -10.67 28.47
N THR A 179 -10.30 -11.09 27.62
CA THR A 179 -8.96 -11.40 28.09
C THR A 179 -8.28 -10.07 28.40
N ASN A 180 -7.67 -9.91 29.58
CA ASN A 180 -6.92 -8.72 29.99
C ASN A 180 -5.61 -8.54 29.18
N LYS A 181 -5.56 -9.01 27.94
CA LYS A 181 -4.39 -8.91 27.07
C LYS A 181 -4.34 -7.49 26.48
N ARG A 182 -3.16 -6.89 26.53
CA ARG A 182 -2.90 -5.55 25.98
C ARG A 182 -3.11 -5.59 24.46
N PRO A 183 -3.89 -4.68 23.86
CA PRO A 183 -4.20 -4.73 22.44
C PRO A 183 -2.92 -4.74 21.59
N GLY A 184 -2.97 -5.49 20.49
CA GLY A 184 -1.90 -5.57 19.51
C GLY A 184 -1.64 -4.21 18.88
N TRP A 185 -0.49 -4.05 18.23
CA TRP A 185 -0.10 -2.77 17.65
C TRP A 185 -1.11 -2.30 16.59
N PHE A 186 -1.72 -3.21 15.84
CA PHE A 186 -2.65 -2.87 14.78
C PHE A 186 -4.03 -2.49 15.31
N GLU A 187 -4.46 -3.11 16.42
CA GLU A 187 -5.69 -2.72 17.14
C GLU A 187 -5.58 -1.28 17.67
N LYS A 188 -4.42 -0.90 18.19
CA LYS A 188 -4.13 0.48 18.61
C LYS A 188 -4.18 1.44 17.42
N LEU A 189 -3.58 1.07 16.29
CA LEU A 189 -3.62 1.89 15.07
C LEU A 189 -5.06 2.14 14.63
N ARG A 190 -5.88 1.09 14.59
CA ARG A 190 -7.31 1.22 14.30
C ARG A 190 -7.98 2.19 15.25
N ASP A 191 -7.75 2.07 16.56
CA ASP A 191 -8.42 2.92 17.53
C ASP A 191 -8.04 4.40 17.40
N GLN A 192 -6.85 4.71 16.89
CA GLN A 192 -6.42 6.07 16.56
C GLN A 192 -7.04 6.60 15.25
N LEU A 193 -7.13 5.77 14.20
CA LEU A 193 -7.59 6.21 12.87
C LEU A 193 -9.10 6.11 12.66
N GLN A 194 -9.72 5.04 13.15
CA GLN A 194 -11.14 4.74 12.96
C GLN A 194 -11.68 3.90 14.13
N ARG A 195 -11.86 4.55 15.29
CA ARG A 195 -12.34 3.89 16.51
C ARG A 195 -13.66 3.16 16.29
N GLY A 196 -13.71 1.91 16.73
CA GLY A 196 -14.92 1.08 16.70
C GLY A 196 -15.11 0.27 15.43
N GLU A 197 -14.21 0.38 14.45
CA GLU A 197 -14.26 -0.48 13.27
C GLU A 197 -13.80 -1.91 13.57
N GLU A 198 -14.23 -2.87 12.75
CA GLU A 198 -13.80 -4.25 12.87
C GLU A 198 -12.56 -4.50 12.01
N ILE A 199 -11.57 -5.17 12.61
CA ILE A 199 -10.47 -5.75 11.85
C ILE A 199 -10.92 -7.13 11.38
N ARG A 200 -10.92 -7.34 10.06
CA ARG A 200 -11.41 -8.56 9.40
C ARG A 200 -10.79 -8.68 8.01
N TRP A 201 -11.09 -9.80 7.37
CA TRP A 201 -10.72 -10.04 5.98
C TRP A 201 -11.63 -9.31 4.99
N TYR A 202 -11.00 -8.75 3.96
CA TYR A 202 -11.66 -8.11 2.82
C TYR A 202 -11.02 -8.57 1.52
N VAL A 203 -11.84 -8.61 0.47
CA VAL A 203 -11.39 -8.70 -0.92
C VAL A 203 -11.60 -7.34 -1.55
N VAL A 204 -10.51 -6.71 -1.98
CA VAL A 204 -10.51 -5.34 -2.52
C VAL A 204 -10.15 -5.41 -3.99
N VAL A 205 -11.03 -4.91 -4.85
CA VAL A 205 -10.80 -4.84 -6.29
C VAL A 205 -10.35 -3.42 -6.63
N ASN A 206 -9.13 -3.28 -7.12
CA ASN A 206 -8.63 -2.00 -7.61
C ASN A 206 -8.48 -2.07 -9.13
N GLY A 207 -9.42 -1.43 -9.83
CA GLY A 207 -9.44 -1.29 -11.27
C GLY A 207 -8.74 -0.06 -11.82
N ASP A 208 -8.06 0.69 -10.97
CA ASP A 208 -7.53 1.98 -11.37
C ASP A 208 -6.38 1.84 -12.37
N GLU A 209 -6.36 2.78 -13.31
CA GLU A 209 -5.34 2.86 -14.33
C GLU A 209 -4.42 4.02 -13.95
N VAL A 210 -3.11 3.77 -13.96
CA VAL A 210 -2.12 4.84 -13.79
C VAL A 210 -2.34 5.84 -14.93
N ARG A 211 -2.81 7.03 -14.56
CA ARG A 211 -3.07 8.14 -15.47
C ARG A 211 -1.83 9.02 -15.50
N ASP A 212 -0.83 8.61 -16.29
CA ASP A 212 0.28 9.50 -16.58
C ASP A 212 -0.24 10.74 -17.32
N TRP A 213 0.16 11.93 -16.86
CA TRP A 213 -0.06 13.13 -17.65
C TRP A 213 0.76 12.98 -18.93
N PRO A 214 0.16 13.06 -20.13
CA PRO A 214 0.94 13.01 -21.35
C PRO A 214 1.93 14.18 -21.32
N ASN A 215 3.23 13.89 -21.42
CA ASN A 215 4.25 14.92 -21.57
C ASN A 215 3.80 15.87 -22.68
N GLU A 216 3.66 17.17 -22.38
CA GLU A 216 3.35 18.15 -23.42
C GLU A 216 4.37 17.97 -24.56
N PRO A 217 3.94 17.86 -25.82
CA PRO A 217 4.88 17.79 -26.91
C PRO A 217 5.74 19.05 -26.85
N GLU A 218 7.07 18.86 -26.78
CA GLU A 218 8.06 19.93 -26.84
C GLU A 218 7.67 20.89 -27.98
N ARG A 219 7.40 22.16 -27.64
CA ARG A 219 7.10 23.22 -28.60
C ARG A 219 8.36 23.78 -29.24
#